data_AF-A0AAU8S6C6-F1
#
_entry.id   AF-A0AAU8S6C6-F1
#
_cell.length_a   1.000
_cell.length_b   1.000
_cell.length_c   1.000
_cell.angle_alpha   90.00
_cell.angle_beta   90.00
_cell.angle_gamma   90.00
#
_symmetry.space_group_name_H-M   'P 1'
#
loop_
_entity.id
_entity.type
_entity.pdbx_description
1 polymer ?
#
loop_
_entity_poly.entity_id
_entity_poly.type
_entity_poly.pdbx_seq_one_letter_code
_entity_poly.pdbx_strand_id
1 'polypeptide(L)'
;MKLTDQAVESMLLDFIKRAGWEYKAISLYNLHLGFAYMTEAKDLFGCRVTDTNMALQIKSKSEGFETTSNGLIFRRRDVKGTKLRLYFNNHQIDNGHPAKESVNVEIVELKGATLKPKTIFTKTISFSGTLFFNMLMRWERLRVIASDHL
;
A
#
# COMPACT_ATOMS: atom_id res chain seq x y z
N MET A 1 5.12 -6.49 -1.59
CA MET A 1 5.21 -6.28 -0.12
C MET A 1 4.12 -7.10 0.52
N LYS A 2 4.38 -7.72 1.67
CA LYS A 2 3.40 -8.41 2.49
C LYS A 2 3.20 -7.60 3.78
N LEU A 3 1.98 -7.14 3.99
CA LEU A 3 1.57 -6.40 5.18
C LEU A 3 1.23 -7.38 6.30
N THR A 4 1.29 -6.91 7.55
CA THR A 4 0.76 -7.67 8.70
C THR A 4 -0.76 -7.64 8.70
N ASP A 5 -1.40 -8.62 9.32
CA ASP A 5 -2.87 -8.68 9.41
C ASP A 5 -3.43 -7.44 10.10
N GLN A 6 -2.76 -6.95 11.14
CA GLN A 6 -3.11 -5.70 11.83
C GLN A 6 -3.04 -4.47 10.90
N ALA A 7 -2.04 -4.41 10.01
CA ALA A 7 -1.96 -3.33 9.03
C ALA A 7 -3.12 -3.41 8.02
N VAL A 8 -3.46 -4.62 7.55
CA VAL A 8 -4.58 -4.84 6.62
C VAL A 8 -5.93 -4.49 7.29
N GLU A 9 -6.16 -4.94 8.51
CA GLU A 9 -7.35 -4.60 9.29
C GLU A 9 -7.49 -3.08 9.45
N SER A 10 -6.39 -2.40 9.82
CA SER A 10 -6.38 -0.94 9.94
C SER A 10 -6.63 -0.25 8.61
N MET A 11 -6.18 -0.79 7.47
CA MET A 11 -6.52 -0.27 6.15
C MET A 11 -8.02 -0.38 5.85
N LEU A 12 -8.63 -1.53 6.17
CA LEU A 12 -10.06 -1.74 5.99
C LEU A 12 -10.89 -0.76 6.85
N LEU A 13 -10.50 -0.58 8.11
CA LEU A 13 -11.19 0.35 9.01
C LEU A 13 -11.10 1.80 8.53
N ASP A 14 -9.95 2.23 8.01
CA ASP A 14 -9.81 3.59 7.46
C ASP A 14 -10.70 3.80 6.24
N PHE A 15 -10.71 2.82 5.33
CA PHE A 15 -11.55 2.86 4.15
C PHE A 15 -13.03 3.00 4.54
N ILE A 16 -13.47 2.24 5.55
CA ILE A 16 -14.84 2.32 6.05
C ILE A 16 -15.13 3.68 6.69
N LYS A 17 -14.27 4.13 7.62
CA LYS A 17 -14.46 5.39 8.36
C LYS A 17 -14.51 6.62 7.47
N ARG A 18 -13.80 6.59 6.35
CA ARG A 18 -13.74 7.70 5.39
C ARG A 18 -14.82 7.62 4.32
N ALA A 19 -15.79 6.70 4.47
CA ALA A 19 -16.77 6.39 3.45
C ALA A 19 -16.08 6.23 2.08
N GLY A 20 -15.00 5.43 2.03
CA GLY A 20 -14.14 5.33 0.88
C GLY A 20 -14.90 4.98 -0.40
N TRP A 21 -16.01 4.24 -0.28
CA TRP A 21 -16.93 3.94 -1.38
C TRP A 21 -17.60 5.16 -2.02
N GLU A 22 -17.67 6.30 -1.35
CA GLU A 22 -18.21 7.58 -1.87
C GLU A 22 -17.13 8.41 -2.58
N TYR A 23 -15.87 7.99 -2.53
CA TYR A 23 -14.80 8.69 -3.23
C TYR A 23 -15.10 8.68 -4.73
N LYS A 24 -15.30 9.88 -5.30
CA LYS A 24 -15.80 10.11 -6.67
C LYS A 24 -15.04 9.34 -7.75
N ALA A 25 -13.78 9.04 -7.53
CA ALA A 25 -12.95 8.32 -8.47
C ALA A 25 -13.14 6.79 -8.41
N ILE A 26 -13.82 6.21 -7.41
CA ILE A 26 -13.95 4.75 -7.28
C ILE A 26 -14.98 4.18 -8.26
N SER A 27 -14.56 3.12 -8.93
CA SER A 27 -15.35 2.26 -9.80
C SER A 27 -14.95 0.79 -9.57
N LEU A 28 -15.71 -0.14 -10.15
CA LEU A 28 -15.34 -1.58 -10.14
C LEU A 28 -13.99 -1.86 -10.82
N TYR A 29 -13.50 -0.93 -11.64
CA TYR A 29 -12.24 -1.09 -12.38
C TYR A 29 -11.01 -0.69 -11.54
N ASN A 30 -11.17 0.13 -10.49
CA ASN A 30 -10.05 0.73 -9.77
C ASN A 30 -10.15 0.67 -8.25
N LEU A 31 -11.12 -0.09 -7.72
CA LEU A 31 -11.39 -0.20 -6.29
C LEU A 31 -10.13 -0.45 -5.45
N HIS A 32 -9.17 -1.24 -5.95
CA HIS A 32 -7.92 -1.53 -5.24
C HIS A 32 -7.01 -0.30 -5.09
N LEU A 33 -6.92 0.58 -6.09
CA LEU A 33 -6.17 1.84 -5.98
C LEU A 33 -6.90 2.86 -5.13
N GLY A 34 -8.22 2.99 -5.33
CA GLY A 34 -9.06 3.84 -4.47
C GLY A 34 -9.00 3.41 -3.00
N PHE A 35 -9.03 2.10 -2.75
CA PHE A 35 -8.82 1.52 -1.42
C PHE A 35 -7.47 1.93 -0.84
N ALA A 36 -6.38 1.68 -1.57
CA ALA A 36 -5.04 2.02 -1.10
C ALA A 36 -4.90 3.52 -0.79
N TYR A 37 -5.38 4.39 -1.71
CA TYR A 37 -5.33 5.85 -1.57
C TYR A 37 -6.14 6.37 -0.37
N MET A 38 -7.29 5.77 -0.07
CA MET A 38 -8.15 6.19 1.03
C MET A 38 -7.67 5.70 2.40
N THR A 39 -6.63 4.87 2.45
CA THR A 39 -6.05 4.40 3.72
C THR A 39 -5.08 5.43 4.31
N GLU A 40 -5.06 5.55 5.63
CA GLU A 40 -4.08 6.40 6.31
C GLU A 40 -2.69 5.76 6.33
N ALA A 41 -1.70 6.55 6.74
CA ALA A 41 -0.33 6.14 6.91
C ALA A 41 -0.20 4.83 7.71
N LYS A 42 0.35 3.77 7.10
CA LYS A 42 0.50 2.48 7.75
C LYS A 42 1.89 2.29 8.33
N ASP A 43 1.95 1.76 9.55
CA ASP A 43 3.23 1.35 10.14
C ASP A 43 3.79 0.17 9.33
N LEU A 44 5.07 0.24 9.01
CA LEU A 44 5.77 -0.81 8.28
C LEU A 44 6.56 -1.75 9.20
N PHE A 45 6.60 -1.51 10.51
CA PHE A 45 7.23 -2.43 11.44
C PHE A 45 6.61 -3.83 11.35
N GLY A 46 7.45 -4.85 11.18
CA GLY A 46 7.01 -6.25 11.06
C GLY A 46 6.46 -6.62 9.66
N CYS A 47 6.28 -5.66 8.75
CA CYS A 47 5.93 -5.93 7.36
C CYS A 47 7.13 -6.51 6.59
N ARG A 48 6.86 -7.25 5.52
CA ARG A 48 7.90 -7.83 4.65
C ARG A 48 7.92 -7.17 3.28
N VAL A 49 9.05 -6.59 2.92
CA VAL A 49 9.28 -5.99 1.61
C VAL A 49 9.83 -7.04 0.65
N THR A 50 9.14 -7.21 -0.48
CA THR A 50 9.55 -8.16 -1.54
C THR A 50 10.23 -7.46 -2.71
N ASP A 51 10.14 -6.13 -2.79
CA ASP A 51 10.81 -5.32 -3.82
C ASP A 51 12.24 -5.02 -3.35
N THR A 52 13.23 -5.56 -4.06
CA THR A 52 14.65 -5.47 -3.68
C THR A 52 15.13 -4.02 -3.61
N ASN A 53 14.68 -3.15 -4.52
CA ASN A 53 15.05 -1.74 -4.50
C ASN A 53 14.45 -1.06 -3.25
N MET A 54 13.17 -1.31 -2.96
CA MET A 54 12.54 -0.79 -1.75
C MET A 54 13.28 -1.22 -0.47
N ALA A 55 13.66 -2.50 -0.37
CA ALA A 55 14.42 -3.01 0.78
C ALA A 55 15.79 -2.33 0.90
N LEU A 56 16.52 -2.17 -0.21
CA LEU A 56 17.81 -1.51 -0.25
C LEU A 56 17.72 -0.02 0.14
N GLN A 57 16.66 0.67 -0.29
CA GLN A 57 16.42 2.07 0.04
C GLN A 57 16.11 2.24 1.54
N ILE A 58 15.31 1.34 2.13
CA ILE A 58 15.09 1.32 3.59
C ILE A 58 16.42 1.09 4.33
N LYS A 59 17.19 0.07 3.94
CA LYS A 59 18.46 -0.27 4.60
C LYS A 59 19.50 0.86 4.54
N SER A 60 19.56 1.59 3.42
CA SER A 60 20.57 2.63 3.18
C SER A 60 20.18 4.01 3.69
N LYS A 61 18.89 4.38 3.63
CA LYS A 61 18.43 5.74 3.95
C LYS A 61 17.75 5.87 5.31
N SER A 62 17.20 4.79 5.85
CA SER A 62 16.50 4.83 7.14
C SER A 62 17.49 4.83 8.30
N GLU A 63 17.23 5.70 9.27
CA GLU A 63 18.03 5.87 10.48
C GLU A 63 17.58 4.93 11.60
N GLY A 64 16.28 4.66 11.69
CA GLY A 64 15.70 3.84 12.75
C GLY A 64 15.32 2.42 12.33
N PHE A 65 15.27 2.13 11.04
CA PHE A 65 14.82 0.83 10.54
C PHE A 65 15.84 0.20 9.60
N GLU A 66 15.76 -1.11 9.50
CA GLU A 66 16.53 -1.93 8.57
C GLU A 66 15.69 -3.13 8.10
N THR A 67 16.18 -3.80 7.07
CA THR A 67 15.54 -5.00 6.50
C THR A 67 16.44 -6.22 6.65
N THR A 68 15.88 -7.35 7.04
CA THR A 68 16.57 -8.64 7.02
C THR A 68 16.83 -9.10 5.57
N SER A 69 17.59 -10.18 5.40
CA SER A 69 17.79 -10.84 4.10
C SER A 69 16.48 -11.31 3.45
N ASN A 70 15.46 -11.64 4.25
CA ASN A 70 14.13 -12.03 3.76
C ASN A 70 13.16 -10.85 3.61
N GLY A 71 13.65 -9.62 3.77
CA GLY A 71 12.89 -8.38 3.58
C GLY A 71 12.00 -7.96 4.75
N LEU A 72 12.07 -8.65 5.89
CA LEU A 72 11.35 -8.26 7.10
C LEU A 72 11.89 -6.92 7.61
N ILE A 73 11.01 -5.95 7.83
CA ILE A 73 11.36 -4.64 8.41
C ILE A 73 11.36 -4.76 9.93
N PHE A 74 12.46 -4.32 10.55
CA PHE A 74 12.58 -4.22 12.00
C PHE A 74 13.33 -2.95 12.39
N ARG A 75 13.23 -2.61 13.67
CA ARG A 75 13.89 -1.43 14.23
C ARG A 75 15.34 -1.76 14.54
N ARG A 76 16.25 -0.85 14.19
CA ARG A 76 17.67 -0.95 14.57
C ARG A 76 17.80 -0.90 16.09
N ARG A 77 18.81 -1.59 16.62
CA ARG A 77 19.13 -1.55 18.05
C ARG A 77 19.39 -0.11 18.50
N ASP A 78 18.95 0.20 19.71
CA ASP A 78 19.16 1.49 20.40
C ASP A 78 18.53 2.74 19.75
N VAL A 79 17.78 2.61 18.66
CA VAL A 79 17.01 3.72 18.10
C VAL A 79 15.60 3.75 18.70
N LYS A 80 15.17 4.93 19.15
CA LYS A 80 13.83 5.18 19.71
C LYS A 80 13.20 6.40 19.06
N GLY A 81 11.87 6.51 19.15
CA GLY A 81 11.15 7.70 18.69
C GLY A 81 11.14 7.91 17.17
N THR A 82 11.37 6.84 16.38
CA THR A 82 11.20 6.85 14.92
C THR A 82 9.97 6.04 14.52
N LYS A 83 9.35 6.42 13.39
CA LYS A 83 8.25 5.68 12.77
C LYS A 83 8.52 5.55 11.28
N LEU A 84 8.34 4.36 10.73
CA LEU A 84 8.42 4.12 9.28
C LEU A 84 7.01 3.95 8.75
N ARG A 85 6.59 4.84 7.87
CA ARG A 85 5.21 4.95 7.42
C ARG A 85 5.10 4.75 5.92
N LEU A 86 4.13 3.93 5.51
CA LEU A 86 3.70 3.74 4.13
C LEU A 86 2.55 4.67 3.82
N TYR A 87 2.63 5.35 2.67
CA TYR A 87 1.57 6.20 2.13
C TYR A 87 1.25 5.81 0.68
N PHE A 88 -0.02 6.01 0.33
CA PHE A 88 -0.50 5.99 -1.04
C PHE A 88 -1.03 7.38 -1.37
N ASN A 89 -0.44 8.04 -2.36
CA ASN A 89 -0.65 9.47 -2.60
C ASN A 89 -0.87 9.71 -4.09
N ASN A 90 -1.37 10.91 -4.41
CA ASN A 90 -1.45 11.39 -5.79
C ASN A 90 -2.10 10.35 -6.71
N HIS A 91 -3.31 9.91 -6.35
CA HIS A 91 -4.12 9.05 -7.21
C HIS A 91 -4.50 9.84 -8.46
N GLN A 92 -4.05 9.37 -9.62
CA GLN A 92 -4.28 10.02 -10.92
C GLN A 92 -5.02 9.08 -11.84
N ILE A 93 -5.98 9.65 -12.57
CA ILE A 93 -6.68 9.00 -13.67
C ILE A 93 -6.13 9.58 -14.96
N ASP A 94 -5.71 8.72 -15.88
CA ASP A 94 -5.29 9.15 -17.21
C ASP A 94 -6.52 9.62 -17.99
N ASN A 95 -6.63 10.94 -18.19
CA ASN A 95 -7.77 11.54 -18.90
C ASN A 95 -7.90 11.06 -20.36
N GLY A 96 -6.82 10.58 -20.99
CA GLY A 96 -6.85 10.00 -22.34
C GLY A 96 -7.26 8.52 -22.34
N HIS A 97 -7.08 7.84 -21.21
CA HIS A 97 -7.40 6.43 -21.04
C HIS A 97 -7.93 6.19 -19.63
N PRO A 98 -9.24 6.38 -19.37
CA PRO A 98 -9.82 6.25 -18.03
C PRO A 98 -9.61 4.88 -17.37
N ALA A 99 -9.28 3.85 -18.16
CA ALA A 99 -8.88 2.54 -17.67
C ALA A 99 -7.42 2.46 -17.19
N LYS A 100 -6.63 3.54 -17.26
CA LYS A 100 -5.26 3.64 -16.78
C LYS A 100 -5.22 4.60 -15.61
N GLU A 101 -4.75 4.10 -14.48
CA GLU A 101 -4.66 4.88 -13.25
C GLU A 101 -3.32 4.66 -12.60
N SER A 102 -2.91 5.60 -11.77
CA SER A 102 -1.67 5.51 -11.02
C SER A 102 -1.80 6.03 -9.60
N VAL A 103 -0.94 5.52 -8.73
CA VAL A 103 -0.78 6.00 -7.36
C VAL A 103 0.70 6.01 -7.02
N ASN A 104 1.12 6.99 -6.24
CA ASN A 104 2.47 7.01 -5.68
C ASN A 104 2.48 6.21 -4.38
N VAL A 105 3.40 5.26 -4.30
CA VAL A 105 3.72 4.55 -3.06
C VAL A 105 4.94 5.22 -2.45
N GLU A 106 4.78 5.75 -1.24
CA GLU A 106 5.83 6.44 -0.53
C GLU A 106 6.11 5.79 0.81
N ILE A 107 7.40 5.67 1.15
CA ILE A 107 7.83 5.32 2.50
C ILE A 107 8.52 6.53 3.09
N VAL A 108 8.02 6.98 4.23
CA VAL A 108 8.54 8.13 4.95
C VAL A 108 8.94 7.70 6.34
N GLU A 109 10.14 8.08 6.76
CA GLU A 109 10.56 7.99 8.14
C GLU A 109 10.25 9.30 8.86
N LEU A 110 9.57 9.21 10.01
CA LEU A 110 9.30 10.32 10.91
C LEU A 110 10.21 10.19 12.13
N LYS A 111 10.90 11.27 12.49
CA LYS A 111 11.85 11.28 13.61
C LYS A 111 11.56 12.37 14.64
N GLY A 112 11.72 12.00 15.91
CA GLY A 112 11.70 12.92 17.04
C GLY A 112 10.31 13.43 17.39
N ALA A 113 10.24 14.34 18.37
CA ALA A 113 8.97 14.90 18.86
C ALA A 113 8.24 15.74 17.79
N THR A 114 8.98 16.32 16.84
CA THR A 114 8.44 17.14 15.76
C THR A 114 8.02 16.35 14.52
N LEU A 115 8.22 15.02 14.51
CA LEU A 115 7.87 14.12 13.40
C LEU A 115 8.36 14.62 12.03
N LYS A 116 9.59 15.17 11.97
CA LYS A 116 10.15 15.67 10.72
C LYS A 116 10.17 14.54 9.67
N PRO A 117 9.50 14.71 8.51
CA PRO A 117 9.40 13.66 7.51
C PRO A 117 10.67 13.58 6.65
N LYS A 118 11.12 12.36 6.40
CA LYS A 118 12.19 12.04 5.45
C LYS A 118 11.71 10.95 4.50
N THR A 119 11.56 11.27 3.22
CA THR A 119 11.19 10.28 2.21
C THR A 119 12.34 9.31 1.98
N ILE A 120 12.07 8.03 2.23
CA ILE A 120 13.01 6.91 2.09
C ILE A 120 12.88 6.30 0.68
N PHE A 121 11.64 6.13 0.23
CA PHE A 121 11.33 5.48 -1.04
C PHE A 121 10.11 6.14 -1.67
N THR A 122 10.12 6.24 -3.00
CA THR A 122 8.95 6.61 -3.79
C THR A 122 8.92 5.76 -5.06
N LYS A 123 7.72 5.32 -5.44
CA LYS A 123 7.48 4.60 -6.70
C LYS A 123 6.05 4.85 -7.14
N THR A 124 5.89 5.25 -8.39
CA THR A 124 4.57 5.28 -9.03
C THR A 124 4.20 3.87 -9.47
N ILE A 125 3.03 3.41 -9.06
CA ILE A 125 2.41 2.19 -9.56
C ILE A 125 1.33 2.62 -10.54
N SER A 126 1.46 2.18 -11.78
CA SER A 126 0.42 2.33 -12.80
C SER A 126 -0.33 1.01 -12.96
N PHE A 127 -1.62 1.10 -13.22
CA PHE A 127 -2.51 -0.05 -13.28
C PHE A 127 -3.52 0.08 -14.42
N SER A 128 -3.94 -1.06 -15.00
CA SER A 128 -5.00 -1.13 -16.01
C SER A 128 -6.28 -1.66 -15.39
N GLY A 129 -7.27 -0.79 -15.19
CA GLY A 129 -8.55 -1.16 -14.58
C GLY A 129 -9.28 -2.29 -15.31
N THR A 130 -9.15 -2.36 -16.64
CA THR A 130 -9.65 -3.49 -17.45
C THR A 130 -9.06 -4.83 -17.02
N LEU A 131 -7.75 -4.87 -16.73
CA LEU A 131 -7.09 -6.09 -16.27
C LEU A 131 -7.61 -6.53 -14.89
N PHE A 132 -7.79 -5.58 -13.96
CA PHE A 132 -8.37 -5.90 -12.64
C PHE A 132 -9.78 -6.41 -12.74
N PHE A 133 -10.63 -5.72 -13.50
CA PHE A 133 -12.02 -6.13 -13.68
C PHE A 133 -12.11 -7.54 -14.27
N ASN A 134 -11.34 -7.84 -15.32
CA ASN A 134 -11.30 -9.17 -15.91
C ASN A 134 -10.81 -10.24 -14.92
N MET A 135 -9.84 -9.92 -14.07
CA MET A 135 -9.38 -10.81 -13.00
C MET A 135 -10.48 -11.06 -11.96
N LEU A 136 -11.18 -10.02 -11.53
CA LEU A 136 -12.28 -10.12 -10.57
C LEU A 136 -13.42 -10.98 -11.11
N MET A 137 -13.85 -10.74 -12.35
CA MET A 137 -14.90 -11.54 -12.99
C MET A 137 -14.51 -13.00 -13.17
N ARG A 138 -13.22 -13.28 -13.46
CA ARG A 138 -12.72 -14.65 -13.50
C ARG A 138 -12.82 -15.33 -12.13
N TRP A 139 -12.49 -14.63 -11.05
CA TRP A 139 -12.58 -15.16 -9.70
C TRP A 139 -14.02 -15.43 -9.29
N GLU A 140 -14.93 -14.50 -9.59
CA GLU A 140 -16.34 -14.69 -9.29
C GLU A 140 -16.92 -15.88 -10.05
N ARG A 141 -16.56 -16.06 -11.33
CA ARG A 141 -16.95 -17.25 -12.10
C ARG A 141 -16.46 -18.55 -11.45
N LEU A 142 -15.21 -18.58 -10.98
CA LEU A 142 -14.66 -19.76 -10.30
C LEU A 142 -15.36 -20.03 -8.97
N ARG A 143 -15.74 -18.98 -8.23
CA ARG A 143 -16.50 -19.08 -6.99
C ARG A 143 -17.88 -19.69 -7.22
N VAL A 144 -18.60 -19.25 -8.25
CA VAL A 144 -19.91 -19.80 -8.63
C VAL A 144 -19.81 -21.29 -8.99
N ILE A 145 -18.82 -21.67 -9.81
CA ILE A 145 -18.57 -23.08 -10.14
C ILE A 145 -18.30 -23.90 -8.87
N ALA A 146 -17.50 -23.37 -7.95
CA ALA A 146 -17.20 -24.06 -6.69
C ALA A 146 -18.43 -24.20 -5.79
N SER A 147 -19.33 -23.21 -5.74
CA SER A 147 -20.57 -23.30 -4.97
C SER A 147 -21.58 -24.29 -5.56
N ASP A 148 -21.59 -24.48 -6.87
CA ASP A 148 -22.47 -25.45 -7.55
C ASP A 148 -22.00 -26.91 -7.35
N HIS A 149 -20.78 -27.11 -6.84
CA HIS A 149 -20.17 -28.42 -6.58
C HIS A 149 -19.99 -28.74 -5.08
N LEU A 150 -20.62 -27.96 -4.19
CA LEU A 150 -20.69 -28.17 -2.74
C LEU A 150 -22.12 -28.51 -2.30
#